data_AF-A0A0G4KQZ5-F1
#
_entry.id   AF-A0A0G4KQZ5-F1
#
_cell.length_a   1.000
_cell.length_b   1.000
_cell.length_c   1.000
_cell.angle_alpha   90.00
_cell.angle_beta   90.00
_cell.angle_gamma   90.00
#
_symmetry.space_group_name_H-M   'P 1'
#
loop_
_entity.id
_entity.type
_entity.pdbx_description
1 polymer ?
#
loop_
_entity_poly.entity_id
_entity_poly.type
_entity_poly.pdbx_seq_one_letter_code
_entity_poly.pdbx_strand_id
1 'polypeptide(L)'
;MTAKANLRSKCWKKNGYLVSTDASLLPIPKVMDIFGSADFYWAKALSPAAMQEAIDNSLCFGLYEKKEIVEPIDDSDDPANANLVGFARCITDFVTFRMRPPMRCSYGDK
;
A
#
# COMPACT_ATOMS: atom_id res chain seq x y z
N MET A 1 15.26 -11.83 -12.45
CA MET A 1 14.13 -11.24 -11.67
C MET A 1 13.61 -10.02 -12.40
N THR A 2 12.29 -9.85 -12.54
CA THR A 2 11.69 -8.68 -13.20
C THR A 2 11.71 -7.44 -12.28
N ALA A 3 11.67 -6.23 -12.85
CA ALA A 3 11.59 -4.99 -12.07
C ALA A 3 10.36 -4.98 -11.13
N LYS A 4 9.21 -5.45 -11.64
CA LYS A 4 7.96 -5.63 -10.87
C LYS A 4 8.15 -6.47 -9.61
N ALA A 5 8.77 -7.64 -9.72
CA ALA A 5 8.98 -8.54 -8.57
C ALA A 5 9.91 -7.92 -7.52
N ASN A 6 10.95 -7.20 -7.95
CA ASN A 6 11.85 -6.49 -7.04
C ASN A 6 11.16 -5.35 -6.28
N LEU A 7 10.23 -4.64 -6.93
CA LEU A 7 9.48 -3.55 -6.31
C LEU A 7 8.38 -4.05 -5.38
N ARG A 8 7.79 -5.22 -5.64
CA ARG A 8 6.73 -5.86 -4.82
C ARG A 8 7.26 -6.68 -3.62
N SER A 9 8.54 -6.61 -3.30
CA SER A 9 9.17 -7.35 -2.20
C SER A 9 9.98 -6.44 -1.26
N LYS A 10 9.65 -5.15 -1.23
CA LYS A 10 10.32 -4.18 -0.36
C LYS A 10 9.55 -4.02 0.93
N CYS A 11 10.29 -3.89 2.03
CA CYS A 11 9.74 -3.57 3.32
C CYS A 11 10.61 -2.53 4.04
N TRP A 12 9.97 -1.77 4.92
CA TRP A 12 10.62 -0.78 5.76
C TRP A 12 9.96 -0.78 7.14
N LYS A 13 10.76 -0.69 8.19
CA LYS A 13 10.30 -0.75 9.59
C LYS A 13 10.80 0.47 10.36
N LYS A 14 9.94 1.12 11.14
CA LYS A 14 10.31 2.21 12.05
C LYS A 14 9.28 2.37 13.16
N ASN A 15 9.75 2.52 14.40
CA ASN A 15 8.91 2.87 15.56
C ASN A 15 7.65 1.98 15.72
N GLY A 16 7.79 0.66 15.53
CA GLY A 16 6.65 -0.27 15.61
C GLY A 16 5.75 -0.33 14.38
N TYR A 17 6.03 0.46 13.34
CA TYR A 17 5.34 0.42 12.06
C TYR A 17 6.13 -0.35 11.01
N LEU A 18 5.41 -1.06 10.14
CA LEU A 18 5.91 -1.75 8.97
C LEU A 18 5.21 -1.20 7.72
N VAL A 19 5.99 -0.73 6.75
CA VAL A 19 5.52 -0.48 5.39
C VAL A 19 5.98 -1.65 4.53
N SER A 20 5.06 -2.31 3.84
CA SER A 20 5.36 -3.39 2.89
C SER A 20 4.79 -3.08 1.51
N THR A 21 5.55 -3.40 0.46
CA THR A 21 5.07 -3.39 -0.92
C THR A 21 4.66 -4.78 -1.42
N ASP A 22 4.68 -5.77 -0.53
CA ASP A 22 4.16 -7.09 -0.83
C ASP A 22 2.63 -7.08 -0.80
N ALA A 23 2.04 -7.25 -1.98
CA ALA A 23 0.59 -7.26 -2.14
C ALA A 23 -0.07 -8.51 -1.54
N SER A 24 0.69 -9.60 -1.29
CA SER A 24 0.16 -10.81 -0.66
C SER A 24 -0.25 -10.60 0.80
N LEU A 25 0.31 -9.58 1.46
CA LEU A 25 -0.01 -9.20 2.83
C LEU A 25 -1.30 -8.37 2.93
N LEU A 26 -1.85 -7.90 1.80
CA LEU A 26 -3.02 -7.03 1.80
C LEU A 26 -4.30 -7.86 2.00
N PRO A 27 -5.08 -7.61 3.07
CA PRO A 27 -6.39 -8.21 3.22
C PRO A 27 -7.38 -7.61 2.21
N ILE A 28 -7.66 -8.32 1.12
CA ILE A 28 -8.55 -7.87 0.03
C ILE A 28 -9.89 -7.32 0.53
N PRO A 29 -10.62 -7.99 1.47
CA PRO A 29 -11.89 -7.45 1.96
C PRO A 29 -11.75 -6.08 2.60
N LYS A 30 -10.71 -5.87 3.43
CA LYS A 30 -10.45 -4.59 4.10
C LYS A 30 -10.09 -3.49 3.09
N VAL A 31 -9.34 -3.82 2.04
CA VAL A 31 -9.04 -2.88 0.95
C VAL A 31 -10.33 -2.51 0.20
N MET A 32 -11.20 -3.49 -0.08
CA MET A 32 -12.51 -3.21 -0.68
C MET A 32 -13.38 -2.30 0.18
N ASP A 33 -13.39 -2.50 1.50
CA ASP A 33 -14.11 -1.65 2.45
C ASP A 33 -13.57 -0.21 2.42
N ILE A 34 -12.24 -0.03 2.34
CA ILE A 34 -11.63 1.30 2.19
C ILE A 34 -12.13 2.00 0.91
N PHE A 35 -12.16 1.29 -0.23
CA PHE A 35 -12.67 1.84 -1.50
C PHE A 35 -14.18 2.10 -1.49
N GLY A 36 -14.93 1.42 -0.62
CA GLY A 36 -16.35 1.64 -0.41
C GLY A 36 -16.66 2.71 0.65
N SER A 37 -15.66 3.20 1.38
CA SER A 37 -15.84 4.18 2.45
C SER A 37 -16.20 5.56 1.90
N ALA A 38 -16.92 6.35 2.71
CA ALA A 38 -17.29 7.71 2.35
C ALA A 38 -16.08 8.64 2.14
N ASP A 39 -14.96 8.34 2.81
CA ASP A 39 -13.70 9.08 2.69
C ASP A 39 -13.05 8.92 1.31
N PHE A 40 -13.42 7.87 0.58
CA PHE A 40 -12.93 7.57 -0.76
C PHE A 40 -13.96 7.95 -1.85
N TYR A 41 -14.62 9.10 -1.67
CA TYR A 41 -15.79 9.56 -2.45
C TYR A 41 -15.61 9.58 -3.98
N TRP A 42 -14.38 9.67 -4.47
CA TRP A 42 -14.08 9.68 -5.92
C TRP A 42 -13.98 8.30 -6.54
N ALA A 43 -14.00 7.22 -5.75
CA ALA A 43 -14.06 5.85 -6.26
C ALA A 43 -15.27 5.11 -5.69
N LYS A 44 -15.55 3.95 -6.28
CA LYS A 44 -16.54 3.01 -5.79
C LYS A 44 -15.84 1.69 -5.47
N ALA A 45 -16.41 0.92 -4.56
CA ALA A 45 -16.01 -0.45 -4.34
C ALA A 45 -16.03 -1.22 -5.68
N LEU A 46 -14.91 -1.84 -6.00
CA LEU A 46 -14.76 -2.70 -7.17
C LEU A 46 -15.34 -4.09 -6.87
N SER A 47 -15.67 -4.87 -7.89
CA SER A 47 -15.92 -6.30 -7.69
C SER A 47 -14.64 -6.98 -7.17
N PRO A 48 -14.72 -8.12 -6.47
CA PRO A 48 -13.53 -8.82 -5.96
C PRO A 48 -12.49 -9.10 -7.05
N ALA A 49 -12.94 -9.51 -8.24
CA ALA A 49 -12.06 -9.75 -9.40
C ALA A 49 -11.36 -8.47 -9.88
N ALA A 50 -12.11 -7.37 -10.02
CA ALA A 50 -11.56 -6.10 -10.45
C ALA A 50 -10.62 -5.49 -9.38
N MET A 51 -10.89 -5.71 -8.09
CA MET A 51 -9.99 -5.29 -7.01
C MET A 51 -8.67 -6.05 -7.07
N GLN A 52 -8.72 -7.36 -7.26
CA GLN A 52 -7.53 -8.20 -7.41
C GLN A 52 -6.68 -7.71 -8.59
N GLU A 53 -7.30 -7.48 -9.75
CA GLU A 53 -6.61 -6.96 -10.93
C GLU A 53 -6.02 -5.56 -10.68
N ALA A 54 -6.75 -4.68 -9.98
CA ALA A 54 -6.26 -3.35 -9.64
C ALA A 54 -5.02 -3.41 -8.73
N ILE A 55 -5.00 -4.32 -7.76
CA ILE A 55 -3.84 -4.55 -6.88
C ILE A 55 -2.67 -5.12 -7.67
N ASP A 56 -2.94 -6.09 -8.57
CA ASP A 56 -1.88 -6.75 -9.33
C ASP A 56 -1.19 -5.86 -10.36
N ASN A 57 -1.92 -4.88 -10.89
CA ASN A 57 -1.42 -3.89 -11.84
C ASN A 57 -0.92 -2.59 -11.19
N SER A 58 -0.80 -2.56 -9.87
CA SER A 58 -0.33 -1.37 -9.13
C SER A 58 0.78 -1.72 -8.15
N LEU A 59 1.62 -0.73 -7.84
CA LEU A 59 2.51 -0.83 -6.69
C LEU A 59 1.73 -0.40 -5.44
N CYS A 60 1.38 -1.36 -4.61
CA CYS A 60 0.62 -1.12 -3.39
C CYS A 60 1.54 -1.02 -2.18
N PHE A 61 1.17 -0.18 -1.22
CA PHE A 61 1.87 0.03 0.04
C PHE A 61 0.87 -0.24 1.16
N GLY A 62 1.12 -1.30 1.93
CA GLY A 62 0.41 -1.55 3.19
C GLY A 62 1.21 -0.98 4.35
N LEU A 63 0.56 -0.16 5.19
CA LEU A 63 1.09 0.30 6.47
C LEU A 63 0.45 -0.52 7.58
N TYR A 64 1.30 -1.20 8.34
CA TYR A 64 0.91 -2.07 9.43
C TYR A 64 1.49 -1.55 10.73
N GLU A 65 0.69 -1.60 11.79
CA GLU A 65 1.14 -1.35 13.15
C GLU A 65 1.35 -2.69 13.86
N LYS A 66 2.49 -2.84 14.55
CA LYS A 66 2.70 -3.99 15.43
C LYS A 66 1.73 -3.85 16.58
N LYS A 67 0.81 -4.82 16.73
CA LYS A 67 -0.05 -4.90 17.91
C LYS A 67 0.88 -5.03 19.13
N GLU A 68 0.78 -4.13 20.10
CA GLU A 68 1.28 -4.45 21.44
C GLU A 68 0.53 -5.71 21.89
N ILE A 69 1.29 -6.76 22.17
CA ILE A 69 0.76 -8.07 22.57
C ILE A 69 0.18 -7.89 23.97
N VAL A 70 -1.10 -7.56 24.07
CA VAL A 70 -1.85 -7.69 25.32
C VAL A 70 -2.27 -9.15 25.40
N GLU A 71 -1.35 -9.93 25.98
CA GLU A 71 -1.41 -11.35 26.35
C GLU A 71 -1.09 -12.40 25.26
N PRO A 72 -0.36 -13.48 25.64
CA PRO A 72 0.41 -14.29 24.71
C PRO A 72 -0.45 -15.41 24.13
N ILE A 73 -0.34 -15.69 22.83
CA ILE A 73 -0.25 -17.05 22.29
C ILE A 73 0.32 -16.93 20.87
N ASP A 74 1.39 -17.69 20.67
CA ASP A 74 2.15 -17.97 19.44
C ASP A 74 3.26 -16.97 19.08
N ASP A 75 4.50 -17.43 19.27
CA ASP A 75 5.77 -16.80 18.86
C ASP A 75 5.95 -16.80 17.33
N SER A 76 4.86 -16.68 16.58
CA SER A 76 4.91 -16.43 15.15
C SER A 76 4.94 -14.90 14.95
N ASP A 77 6.10 -14.38 14.58
CA ASP A 77 6.24 -13.07 13.91
C ASP A 77 5.53 -13.14 12.53
N ASP A 78 4.27 -13.58 12.50
CA ASP A 78 3.47 -13.71 11.29
C ASP A 78 2.96 -12.32 10.90
N PRO A 79 3.39 -11.77 9.75
CA PRO A 79 2.87 -10.51 9.25
C PRO A 79 1.35 -10.52 9.02
N ALA A 80 0.70 -11.70 9.00
CA ALA A 80 -0.76 -11.83 8.94
C ALA A 80 -1.49 -11.29 10.19
N ASN A 81 -0.81 -11.19 11.34
CA ASN A 81 -1.42 -10.71 12.59
C ASN A 81 -1.21 -9.20 12.82
N ALA A 82 -0.54 -8.51 11.88
CA ALA A 82 -0.30 -7.07 11.95
C ALA A 82 -1.54 -6.29 11.49
N ASN A 83 -1.96 -5.28 12.25
CA ASN A 83 -3.13 -4.49 11.91
C ASN A 83 -2.81 -3.54 10.76
N LEU A 84 -3.47 -3.71 9.60
CA LEU A 84 -3.39 -2.75 8.49
C LEU A 84 -4.05 -1.42 8.92
N VAL A 85 -3.25 -0.39 9.13
CA VAL A 85 -3.68 0.96 9.56
C VAL A 85 -3.67 1.97 8.42
N GLY A 86 -2.99 1.66 7.31
CA GLY A 86 -2.98 2.54 6.14
C GLY A 86 -2.75 1.79 4.84
N PHE A 87 -3.24 2.36 3.75
CA PHE A 87 -3.12 1.81 2.41
C PHE A 87 -2.84 2.93 1.41
N ALA A 88 -1.84 2.73 0.55
CA ALA A 88 -1.59 3.61 -0.59
C ALA A 88 -1.33 2.78 -1.85
N ARG A 89 -1.78 3.28 -2.99
CA ARG A 89 -1.61 2.60 -4.29
C ARG A 89 -1.01 3.57 -5.29
N CYS A 90 0.02 3.11 -5.99
CA CYS A 90 0.59 3.82 -7.12
C CYS A 90 0.27 3.08 -8.42
N ILE A 91 -0.41 3.78 -9.33
CA ILE A 91 -0.68 3.30 -10.70
C ILE A 91 0.61 3.46 -11.50
N THR A 92 1.19 2.36 -11.96
CA THR A 92 2.49 2.33 -12.62
C THR A 92 2.58 1.18 -13.61
N ASP A 93 3.44 1.32 -14.62
CA ASP A 93 3.87 0.26 -15.53
C ASP A 93 5.05 -0.57 -14.97
N PHE A 94 5.52 -0.25 -13.75
CA PHE A 94 6.69 -0.85 -13.08
C PHE A 94 8.03 -0.63 -13.79
N VAL A 95 8.08 0.24 -14.80
CA VAL A 95 9.28 0.57 -15.57
C VAL A 95 9.63 2.04 -15.42
N THR A 96 8.63 2.93 -15.45
CA THR A 96 8.83 4.38 -15.36
C THR A 96 7.95 4.97 -14.27
N PHE A 97 8.56 5.56 -13.25
CA PHE A 97 7.85 6.42 -12.31
C PHE A 97 7.98 7.86 -12.78
N ARG A 98 6.98 8.38 -13.49
CA ARG A 98 7.01 9.77 -13.97
C ARG A 98 6.60 10.71 -12.84
N MET A 99 7.52 11.02 -11.94
CA MET A 99 7.39 12.19 -11.09
C MET A 99 7.64 13.42 -11.97
N ARG A 100 6.62 14.25 -12.21
CA ARG A 100 6.85 15.56 -12.84
C ARG A 100 7.82 16.30 -11.91
N PRO A 101 9.03 16.70 -12.36
CA PRO A 101 9.87 17.55 -11.53
C PRO A 101 9.06 18.78 -11.13
N PRO A 102 9.23 19.32 -9.90
CA PRO A 102 8.50 20.51 -9.49
C PRO A 102 8.69 21.54 -10.59
N MET A 103 7.58 22.00 -11.17
CA MET A 103 7.59 23.14 -12.07
C MET A 103 8.24 24.25 -11.25
N ARG A 104 9.50 24.62 -11.57
CA ARG A 104 10.11 25.80 -10.99
C ARG A 104 9.18 26.94 -11.35
N CYS A 105 8.39 27.39 -10.37
CA CYS A 105 7.75 28.67 -10.45
C CYS A 105 8.91 29.66 -10.48
N SER A 106 9.24 30.16 -11.68
CA SER A 106 10.09 31.34 -11.78
C SER A 106 9.27 32.47 -11.20
N TYR A 107 9.46 32.73 -9.90
CA TYR A 107 8.96 33.96 -9.29
C TYR A 107 9.67 35.08 -10.03
N GLY A 108 8.90 35.83 -10.82
CA GLY A 108 9.44 36.88 -11.65
C GLY A 108 10.09 37.94 -10.77
N ASP A 109 11.35 38.24 -11.07
CA ASP A 109 11.97 39.49 -10.67
C ASP A 109 11.16 40.64 -11.31
N LYS A 110 10.47 41.40 -10.45
CA LYS A 110 10.04 42.77 -10.73
C LYS A 110 10.33 43.61 -9.51
#